data_AF-A0A965CH46-F1
#
_entry.id   AF-A0A965CH46-F1
#
_cell.length_a   1.000
_cell.length_b   1.000
_cell.length_c   1.000
_cell.angle_alpha   90.00
_cell.angle_beta   90.00
_cell.angle_gamma   90.00
#
_symmetry.space_group_name_H-M   'P 1'
#
loop_
_entity.id
_entity.type
_entity.pdbx_description
1 polymer ?
#
loop_
_entity_poly.entity_id
_entity_poly.type
_entity_poly.pdbx_seq_one_letter_code
_entity_poly.pdbx_strand_id
1 'polypeptide(L)'
;NGIADLAYFIGAGLLPAERSVHEWDLVDIWVKGIEEYGHTVDRDWVDHHYRREAMSGAIMAVVASQIVGRTDRGDEMFVAMAARHALQGIENGALDHL
;
A
#
# COMPACT_ATOMS: atom_id res chain seq x y z
N ASN A 1 0.40 -8.50 8.72
CA ASN A 1 -0.02 -9.33 7.56
C ASN A 1 0.93 -8.92 6.46
N GLY A 2 1.91 -9.76 6.10
CA GLY A 2 3.08 -9.30 5.33
C GLY A 2 2.74 -8.59 4.02
N ILE A 3 1.70 -9.02 3.31
CA ILE A 3 1.29 -8.38 2.05
C ILE A 3 0.60 -7.02 2.27
N ALA A 4 -0.18 -6.88 3.35
CA ALA A 4 -0.78 -5.60 3.72
C ALA A 4 0.29 -4.61 4.19
N ASP A 5 1.28 -5.09 4.96
CA ASP A 5 2.42 -4.28 5.41
C ASP A 5 3.24 -3.78 4.20
N LEU A 6 3.41 -4.61 3.16
CA LEU A 6 4.04 -4.24 1.90
C LEU A 6 3.23 -3.21 1.11
N ALA A 7 1.93 -3.43 0.92
CA ALA A 7 1.04 -2.50 0.22
C ALA A 7 1.02 -1.13 0.91
N TYR A 8 0.95 -1.12 2.24
CA TYR A 8 1.02 0.07 3.06
C TYR A 8 2.36 0.80 2.90
N PHE A 9 3.48 0.07 2.99
CA PHE A 9 4.82 0.63 2.85
C PHE A 9 5.02 1.31 1.50
N ILE A 10 4.70 0.63 0.39
CA ILE A 10 4.85 1.15 -0.96
C ILE A 10 3.91 2.34 -1.20
N GLY A 11 2.65 2.24 -0.76
CA GLY A 11 1.64 3.28 -0.93
C GLY A 11 1.94 4.58 -0.21
N ALA A 12 2.52 4.49 0.99
CA ALA A 12 2.87 5.66 1.79
C ALA A 12 4.27 6.21 1.46
N GLY A 13 5.23 5.30 1.21
CA GLY A 13 6.66 5.59 1.16
C GLY A 13 7.13 6.24 -0.13
N LEU A 14 6.43 6.02 -1.25
CA LEU A 14 6.79 6.59 -2.55
C LEU A 14 5.89 7.76 -2.93
N LEU A 15 6.45 8.67 -3.74
CA LEU A 15 5.64 9.64 -4.47
C LEU A 15 4.88 8.91 -5.60
N PRO A 16 3.65 9.34 -5.96
CA PRO A 16 2.85 8.65 -6.97
C PRO A 16 3.56 8.34 -8.29
N ALA A 17 4.31 9.29 -8.83
CA ALA A 17 5.05 9.09 -10.09
C ALA A 17 6.08 7.96 -9.96
N GLU A 18 6.87 7.94 -8.89
CA GLU A 18 7.85 6.88 -8.64
C GLU A 18 7.16 5.54 -8.36
N ARG A 19 6.07 5.57 -7.58
CA ARG A 19 5.28 4.38 -7.25
C ARG A 19 4.77 3.71 -8.53
N SER A 20 4.15 4.46 -9.44
CA SER A 20 3.60 3.92 -10.69
C SER A 20 4.64 3.21 -11.57
N VAL A 21 5.93 3.57 -11.44
CA VAL A 21 7.03 2.97 -12.19
C VAL A 21 7.61 1.74 -11.48
N HIS A 22 7.64 1.73 -10.13
CA HIS A 22 8.42 0.76 -9.35
C HIS A 22 7.61 -0.21 -8.49
N GLU A 23 6.29 0.00 -8.35
CA GLU A 23 5.45 -0.73 -7.40
C GLU A 23 5.53 -2.25 -7.56
N TRP A 24 5.30 -2.78 -8.75
CA TRP A 24 5.30 -4.22 -8.99
C TRP A 24 6.71 -4.84 -8.98
N ASP A 25 7.73 -4.10 -9.39
CA ASP A 25 9.13 -4.53 -9.25
C ASP A 25 9.51 -4.71 -7.77
N LEU A 26 9.04 -3.80 -6.90
CA LEU A 26 9.25 -3.90 -5.46
C LEU A 26 8.47 -5.08 -4.84
N VAL A 27 7.26 -5.35 -5.33
CA VAL A 27 6.50 -6.55 -4.94
C VAL A 27 7.26 -7.81 -5.34
N ASP A 28 7.83 -7.87 -6.54
CA ASP A 28 8.63 -9.00 -6.99
C ASP A 28 9.91 -9.21 -6.17
N ILE A 29 10.59 -8.12 -5.79
CA ILE A 29 11.75 -8.18 -4.88
C ILE A 29 11.34 -8.77 -3.53
N TRP A 30 10.19 -8.36 -2.99
CA TRP A 30 9.67 -8.90 -1.73
C TRP A 30 9.36 -10.39 -1.83
N VAL A 31 8.67 -10.83 -2.90
CA VAL A 31 8.38 -12.25 -3.12
C VAL A 31 9.66 -13.06 -3.26
N LYS A 32 10.61 -12.60 -4.08
CA LYS A 32 11.89 -13.25 -4.27
C LYS A 32 12.65 -13.40 -2.95
N GLY A 33 12.63 -12.36 -2.10
CA GLY A 33 13.25 -12.41 -0.78
C GLY A 33 12.67 -13.53 0.09
N ILE A 34 11.36 -13.78 0.04
CA ILE A 34 10.72 -14.90 0.75
C ILE A 34 11.13 -16.25 0.15
N GLU A 35 11.16 -16.35 -1.18
CA GLU A 35 11.54 -17.56 -1.90
C GLU A 35 13.00 -17.97 -1.63
N GLU A 36 13.90 -17.01 -1.43
CA GLU A 36 15.29 -17.25 -1.04
C GLU A 36 15.44 -17.96 0.33
N TYR A 37 14.43 -17.86 1.21
CA TYR A 37 14.38 -18.61 2.47
C TYR A 37 13.74 -20.01 2.33
N GLY A 38 13.44 -20.45 1.10
CA GLY A 38 12.91 -21.79 0.83
C GLY A 38 11.39 -21.90 0.93
N HIS A 39 10.68 -20.77 0.94
CA HIS A 39 9.21 -20.73 0.96
C HIS A 39 8.65 -20.42 -0.43
N THR A 40 7.75 -21.25 -0.95
CA THR A 40 7.03 -20.94 -2.18
C THR A 40 5.93 -19.93 -1.92
N VAL A 41 5.85 -18.88 -2.73
CA VAL A 41 4.80 -17.86 -2.66
C VAL A 41 3.85 -18.03 -3.82
N ASP A 42 2.56 -18.09 -3.52
CA ASP A 42 1.50 -18.10 -4.53
C ASP A 42 1.35 -16.71 -5.15
N ARG A 43 1.60 -16.62 -6.46
CA ARG A 43 1.56 -15.36 -7.21
C ARG A 43 0.14 -14.83 -7.41
N ASP A 44 -0.85 -15.71 -7.55
CA ASP A 44 -2.25 -15.31 -7.69
C ASP A 44 -2.75 -14.76 -6.36
N TRP A 45 -2.32 -15.37 -5.25
CA TRP A 45 -2.59 -14.85 -3.91
C TRP A 45 -1.98 -13.45 -3.71
N VAL A 46 -0.71 -13.25 -4.13
CA VAL A 46 -0.02 -11.95 -4.05
C VAL A 46 -0.76 -10.89 -4.86
N ASP A 47 -1.06 -11.15 -6.14
CA ASP A 47 -1.73 -10.16 -7.00
C ASP A 47 -3.09 -9.75 -6.41
N HIS A 48 -3.91 -10.72 -6.03
CA HIS A 48 -5.23 -10.45 -5.47
C HIS A 48 -5.16 -9.69 -4.14
N HIS A 49 -4.35 -10.17 -3.18
CA HIS A 49 -4.32 -9.58 -1.84
C HIS A 49 -3.59 -8.24 -1.82
N TYR A 50 -2.51 -8.08 -2.57
CA TYR A 50 -1.80 -6.80 -2.66
C TYR A 50 -2.72 -5.69 -3.17
N ARG A 51 -3.43 -5.95 -4.27
CA ARG A 51 -4.38 -4.99 -4.86
C ARG A 51 -5.48 -4.63 -3.88
N ARG A 52 -6.09 -5.62 -3.24
CA ARG A 52 -7.13 -5.41 -2.22
C ARG A 52 -6.63 -4.56 -1.05
N GLU A 53 -5.43 -4.85 -0.53
CA GLU A 53 -4.87 -4.19 0.65
C GLU A 53 -4.34 -2.78 0.36
N ALA A 54 -4.16 -2.36 -0.90
CA ALA A 54 -3.75 -0.99 -1.27
C ALA A 54 -4.69 0.09 -0.69
N MET A 55 -5.98 -0.23 -0.52
CA MET A 55 -6.97 0.68 0.07
C MET A 55 -6.88 0.80 1.60
N SER A 56 -6.24 -0.15 2.29
CA SER A 56 -6.17 -0.17 3.76
C SER A 56 -5.48 1.08 4.32
N GLY A 57 -4.46 1.59 3.63
CA GLY A 57 -3.73 2.80 4.04
C GLY A 57 -4.57 4.07 3.99
N ALA A 58 -5.52 4.15 3.05
CA ALA A 58 -6.46 5.28 2.98
C ALA A 58 -7.42 5.28 4.18
N ILE A 59 -7.95 4.10 4.53
CA ILE A 59 -8.79 3.92 5.72
C ILE A 59 -8.01 4.29 6.98
N MET A 60 -6.78 3.79 7.09
CA MET A 60 -5.89 4.09 8.22
C MET A 60 -5.65 5.60 8.34
N ALA A 61 -5.31 6.29 7.25
CA ALA A 61 -5.07 7.73 7.26
C ALA A 61 -6.28 8.52 7.78
N VAL A 62 -7.49 8.15 7.34
CA VAL A 62 -8.74 8.77 7.83
C VAL A 62 -8.92 8.49 9.31
N VAL A 63 -8.88 7.23 9.75
CA VAL A 63 -9.11 6.86 11.16
C VAL A 63 -8.08 7.51 12.09
N ALA A 64 -6.80 7.45 11.74
CA ALA A 64 -5.72 8.02 12.54
C ALA A 64 -5.86 9.54 12.68
N SER A 65 -6.24 10.25 11.61
CA SER A 65 -6.46 11.71 11.64
C SER A 65 -7.54 12.17 12.63
N GLN A 66 -8.44 11.26 13.04
CA GLN A 66 -9.51 11.57 14.01
C GLN A 66 -9.09 11.34 15.47
N ILE A 67 -8.05 10.53 15.70
CA ILE A 67 -7.65 10.08 17.05
C ILE A 67 -6.42 10.84 17.54
N VAL A 68 -5.51 11.23 16.65
CA VAL A 68 -4.31 11.98 17.02
C VAL A 68 -4.58 13.47 17.18
N GLY A 69 -3.74 14.16 17.94
CA GLY A 69 -3.83 15.62 18.14
C GLY A 69 -3.68 16.38 16.82
N ARG A 70 -4.59 17.32 16.57
CA ARG A 70 -4.60 18.14 15.36
C ARG A 70 -3.47 19.16 15.35
N THR A 71 -2.79 19.25 14.20
CA THR A 71 -1.79 20.28 13.89
C THR A 71 -1.82 20.52 12.39
N ASP A 72 -1.48 21.73 11.92
CA ASP A 72 -1.49 22.04 10.47
C ASP A 72 -0.62 21.07 9.68
N ARG A 73 0.61 20.81 10.15
CA ARG A 73 1.54 19.84 9.55
C ARG A 73 0.98 18.41 9.56
N GLY A 74 0.32 18.00 10.64
CA GLY A 74 -0.27 16.66 10.77
C GLY A 74 -1.45 16.48 9.82
N ASP A 75 -2.31 17.49 9.70
CA ASP A 75 -3.46 17.48 8.80
C ASP A 75 -2.99 17.38 7.33
N GLU A 76 -1.97 18.14 6.93
CA GLU A 76 -1.35 18.04 5.60
C GLU A 76 -0.78 16.64 5.33
N MET A 77 -0.11 16.04 6.32
CA MET A 77 0.44 14.69 6.21
C MET A 77 -0.66 13.65 5.98
N PHE A 78 -1.77 13.70 6.74
CA PHE A 78 -2.87 12.75 6.57
C PHE A 78 -3.60 12.92 5.24
N VAL A 79 -3.79 14.15 4.78
CA VAL A 79 -4.35 14.41 3.44
C VAL A 79 -3.45 13.81 2.36
N ALA A 80 -2.14 14.02 2.46
CA ALA A 80 -1.18 13.45 1.51
C ALA A 80 -1.19 11.91 1.54
N MET A 81 -1.20 11.30 2.73
CA MET A 81 -1.27 9.85 2.88
C MET A 81 -2.57 9.27 2.30
N ALA A 82 -3.72 9.86 2.63
CA ALA A 82 -5.01 9.42 2.12
C ALA A 82 -5.06 9.51 0.59
N ALA A 83 -4.58 10.61 0.01
CA ALA A 83 -4.54 10.79 -1.44
C ALA A 83 -3.62 9.77 -2.14
N ARG A 84 -2.44 9.50 -1.58
CA ARG A 84 -1.50 8.51 -2.15
C ARG A 84 -2.08 7.11 -2.14
N HIS A 85 -2.65 6.66 -1.02
CA HIS A 85 -3.26 5.33 -0.93
C HIS A 85 -4.54 5.21 -1.77
N ALA A 86 -5.38 6.25 -1.83
CA ALA A 86 -6.55 6.24 -2.70
C ALA A 86 -6.13 6.07 -4.18
N LEU A 87 -5.11 6.80 -4.62
CA LEU A 87 -4.58 6.67 -5.97
C LEU A 87 -3.98 5.27 -6.21
N GLN A 88 -3.28 4.70 -5.22
CA GLN A 88 -2.76 3.33 -5.29
C GLN A 88 -3.89 2.33 -5.52
N GLY A 89 -4.95 2.43 -4.72
CA GLY A 89 -6.11 1.55 -4.84
C GLY A 89 -6.80 1.68 -6.19
N ILE A 90 -6.93 2.90 -6.73
CA ILE A 90 -7.51 3.14 -8.06
C ILE A 90 -6.65 2.49 -9.14
N GLU A 91 -5.34 2.73 -9.16
CA GLU A 91 -4.42 2.19 -10.17
C GLU A 91 -4.32 0.66 -10.12
N ASN A 92 -4.43 0.09 -8.92
CA ASN A 92 -4.41 -1.35 -8.71
C ASN A 92 -5.78 -2.02 -8.91
N GLY A 93 -6.86 -1.27 -9.19
CA GLY A 93 -8.20 -1.83 -9.33
C GLY A 93 -8.76 -2.42 -8.04
N ALA A 94 -8.31 -1.95 -6.87
CA ALA A 94 -8.53 -2.58 -5.57
C ALA A 94 -10.00 -2.94 -5.25
N LEU A 95 -10.94 -2.15 -5.75
CA LEU A 95 -12.38 -2.38 -5.53
C LEU A 95 -12.92 -3.59 -6.29
N ASP A 96 -12.28 -4.01 -7.38
CA ASP A 96 -12.62 -5.21 -8.13
C ASP A 96 -12.13 -6.50 -7.42
N HIS A 97 -11.37 -6.34 -6.32
CA HIS A 97 -10.79 -7.41 -5.52
C HIS A 97 -11.37 -7.46 -4.09
N LEU A 98 -12.56 -6.87 -3.86
CA LEU A 98 -13.27 -6.91 -2.57
C LEU A 98 -14.19 -8.13 -2.40
#